data_AF-A0A511XDT9-F1
#
_entry.id   AF-A0A511XDT9-F1
#
_cell.length_a   1.000
_cell.length_b   1.000
_cell.length_c   1.000
_cell.angle_alpha   90.00
_cell.angle_beta   90.00
_cell.angle_gamma   90.00
#
_symmetry.space_group_name_H-M   'P 1'
#
loop_
_entity.id
_entity.type
_entity.pdbx_description
1 polymer ?
#
loop_
_entity_poly.entity_id
_entity_poly.type
_entity_poly.pdbx_seq_one_letter_code
_entity_poly.pdbx_strand_id
1 'polypeptide(L)'
;MSEAITPRWLDRDALARYINAKVNMLSRLVEQGKLPRPSNHLGPRSPRWDIYAVDAAMLKASGFPIPQSTDEAVALACEEITIAARRRKDRPKDARGRIG
;
A
#
# COMPACT_ATOMS: atom_id res chain seq x y z
N MET A 1 -19.78 13.92 9.23
CA MET A 1 -18.50 13.59 8.59
C MET A 1 -18.82 13.17 7.16
N SER A 2 -18.66 14.07 6.19
CA SER A 2 -18.91 13.77 4.79
C SER A 2 -17.79 12.86 4.30
N GLU A 3 -18.13 11.62 3.97
CA GLU A 3 -17.23 10.68 3.32
C GLU A 3 -16.81 11.31 1.98
N ALA A 4 -15.58 11.79 1.89
CA ALA A 4 -15.07 12.40 0.67
C ALA A 4 -14.98 11.31 -0.40
N ILE A 5 -15.99 11.26 -1.28
CA ILE A 5 -16.04 10.34 -2.41
C ILE A 5 -14.80 10.61 -3.26
N THR A 6 -13.79 9.76 -3.13
CA THR A 6 -12.59 9.87 -3.95
C THR A 6 -12.99 9.52 -5.38
N PRO A 7 -12.74 10.40 -6.36
CA PRO A 7 -13.15 10.14 -7.73
C PRO A 7 -12.40 8.91 -8.26
N ARG A 8 -13.14 7.99 -8.91
CA ARG A 8 -12.58 6.76 -9.47
C ARG A 8 -11.41 7.02 -10.42
N TRP A 9 -11.49 8.10 -11.20
CA TRP A 9 -10.47 8.49 -12.15
C TRP A 9 -9.67 9.68 -11.64
N LEU A 10 -8.40 9.44 -11.34
CA LEU A 10 -7.47 10.44 -10.82
C LEU A 10 -6.65 11.05 -11.96
N ASP A 11 -6.52 12.38 -11.98
CA ASP A 11 -5.44 13.01 -12.74
C ASP A 11 -4.10 12.85 -12.01
N ARG A 12 -3.07 13.40 -12.64
CA ARG A 12 -1.69 13.36 -12.17
C ARG A 12 -1.53 13.94 -10.76
N ASP A 13 -2.14 15.08 -10.48
CA ASP A 13 -2.02 15.75 -9.17
C ASP A 13 -2.82 15.00 -8.09
N ALA A 14 -4.04 14.57 -8.42
CA ALA A 14 -4.87 13.79 -7.53
C ALA A 14 -4.22 12.44 -7.19
N LEU A 15 -3.63 11.76 -8.18
CA LEU A 15 -2.90 10.50 -7.94
C LEU A 15 -1.69 10.74 -7.05
N ALA A 16 -0.88 11.76 -7.32
CA ALA A 16 0.29 12.09 -6.52
C ALA A 16 -0.07 12.31 -5.05
N ARG A 17 -1.18 13.04 -4.78
CA ARG A 17 -1.69 13.22 -3.42
C ARG A 17 -2.21 11.91 -2.83
N TYR A 18 -2.91 11.10 -3.61
CA TYR A 18 -3.49 9.83 -3.17
C TYR A 18 -2.41 8.85 -2.68
N ILE A 19 -1.33 8.69 -3.44
CA ILE A 19 -0.21 7.79 -3.07
C ILE A 19 0.90 8.48 -2.28
N ASN A 20 0.68 9.73 -1.84
CA ASN A 20 1.66 10.56 -1.14
C ASN A 20 3.05 10.59 -1.82
N ALA A 21 3.06 10.81 -3.13
CA ALA A 21 4.27 10.86 -3.96
C ALA A 21 4.40 12.21 -4.68
N LYS A 22 5.61 12.52 -5.16
CA LYS A 22 5.82 13.66 -6.06
C LYS A 22 5.28 13.33 -7.45
N VAL A 23 4.64 14.30 -8.10
CA VAL A 23 4.11 14.18 -9.48
C VAL A 23 5.15 13.64 -10.47
N ASN A 24 6.40 14.09 -10.38
CA ASN A 24 7.47 13.66 -11.29
C ASN A 24 7.91 12.20 -11.06
N MET A 25 7.57 11.60 -9.93
CA MET A 25 7.88 10.19 -9.64
C MET A 25 6.88 9.24 -10.31
N LEU A 26 5.73 9.73 -10.76
CA LEU A 26 4.68 8.87 -11.33
C LEU A 26 5.15 8.14 -12.59
N SER A 27 5.89 8.81 -13.49
CA SER A 27 6.45 8.15 -14.68
C SER A 27 7.40 7.01 -14.31
N ARG A 28 8.30 7.27 -13.36
CA ARG A 28 9.25 6.28 -12.85
C ARG A 28 8.55 5.07 -12.20
N LEU A 29 7.47 5.31 -11.45
CA LEU A 29 6.69 4.24 -10.83
C LEU A 29 5.95 3.37 -11.87
N VAL A 30 5.48 3.98 -12.97
CA VAL A 30 4.90 3.24 -14.10
C VAL A 30 5.97 2.40 -14.81
N GLU A 31 7.16 2.96 -15.05
CA GLU A 31 8.30 2.23 -15.64
C GLU A 31 8.75 1.05 -14.78
N GLN A 32 8.70 1.21 -13.46
CA GLN A 32 9.00 0.16 -12.49
C GLN A 32 7.88 -0.88 -12.33
N GLY A 33 6.74 -0.72 -13.02
CA GLY A 33 5.59 -1.61 -12.90
C GLY A 33 4.85 -1.53 -11.56
N LYS A 34 5.12 -0.49 -10.75
CA LYS A 34 4.46 -0.24 -9.46
C LYS A 34 3.15 0.54 -9.59
N LEU A 35 2.96 1.21 -10.73
CA LEU A 35 1.72 1.85 -11.12
C LEU A 35 1.25 1.33 -12.47
N PRO A 36 -0.07 1.26 -12.71
CA PRO A 36 -0.60 0.92 -14.02
C PRO A 36 -0.32 2.06 -15.01
N ARG A 37 -0.31 1.72 -16.31
CA ARG A 37 -0.20 2.73 -17.37
C ARG A 37 -1.42 3.65 -17.32
N PRO A 38 -1.25 4.97 -17.48
CA PRO A 38 -2.36 5.89 -17.54
C PRO A 38 -3.24 5.63 -18.75
N SER A 39 -4.53 5.86 -18.58
CA SER A 39 -5.47 6.01 -19.68
C SER A 39 -5.38 7.43 -20.25
N ASN A 40 -5.36 7.55 -21.58
CA ASN A 40 -5.24 8.82 -22.30
C ASN A 40 -6.52 9.16 -23.08
N HIS A 41 -7.70 8.67 -22.67
CA HIS A 41 -8.96 8.92 -23.38
C HIS A 41 -9.32 10.41 -23.50
N LEU A 42 -8.82 11.26 -22.59
CA LEU A 42 -8.99 12.72 -22.63
C LEU A 42 -7.85 13.45 -23.37
N GLY A 43 -6.99 12.71 -24.07
CA GLY A 43 -5.87 13.21 -24.83
C GLY A 43 -4.51 12.89 -24.20
N PRO A 44 -3.41 13.00 -24.98
CA PRO A 44 -2.06 12.58 -24.57
C PRO A 44 -1.45 13.43 -23.45
N ARG A 45 -1.99 14.63 -23.20
CA ARG A 45 -1.53 15.54 -22.14
C ARG A 45 -2.34 15.41 -20.84
N SER A 46 -3.40 14.61 -20.85
CA SER A 46 -4.34 14.48 -19.74
C SER A 46 -4.43 13.01 -19.27
N PRO A 47 -3.34 12.44 -18.72
CA PRO A 47 -3.34 11.06 -18.25
C PRO A 47 -4.28 10.90 -17.04
N ARG A 48 -5.04 9.80 -17.05
CA ARG A 48 -5.96 9.41 -15.97
C ARG A 48 -5.64 8.02 -15.45
N TRP A 49 -5.79 7.82 -14.15
CA TRP A 49 -5.60 6.54 -13.49
C TRP A 49 -6.89 6.10 -12.81
N ASP A 50 -7.28 4.84 -13.01
CA ASP A 50 -8.36 4.22 -12.25
C ASP A 50 -7.81 3.84 -10.86
N ILE A 51 -8.46 4.31 -9.80
CA ILE A 51 -8.08 4.08 -8.41
C ILE A 51 -7.96 2.59 -8.07
N TYR A 52 -8.88 1.75 -8.58
CA TYR A 52 -8.85 0.32 -8.30
C TYR A 52 -7.65 -0.38 -8.94
N ALA A 53 -7.26 0.08 -10.14
CA ALA A 53 -6.08 -0.43 -10.82
C ALA A 53 -4.79 0.02 -10.11
N VAL A 54 -4.79 1.23 -9.54
CA VAL A 54 -3.68 1.75 -8.73
C VAL A 54 -3.52 0.93 -7.46
N ASP A 55 -4.61 0.70 -6.72
CA ASP A 55 -4.60 -0.08 -5.48
C ASP A 55 -4.13 -1.52 -5.73
N ALA A 56 -4.67 -2.16 -6.77
CA ALA A 56 -4.25 -3.50 -7.16
C ALA A 56 -2.74 -3.56 -7.51
N ALA A 57 -2.21 -2.54 -8.21
CA ALA A 57 -0.80 -2.47 -8.55
C ALA A 57 0.08 -2.23 -7.30
N MET A 58 -0.36 -1.37 -6.38
CA MET A 58 0.36 -1.08 -5.14
C MET A 58 0.38 -2.28 -4.19
N LEU A 59 -0.75 -2.99 -4.06
CA LEU A 59 -0.85 -4.25 -3.31
C LEU A 59 0.08 -5.31 -3.89
N LYS A 60 0.11 -5.44 -5.22
CA LYS A 60 1.04 -6.37 -5.89
C LYS A 60 2.51 -5.97 -5.66
N ALA A 61 2.81 -4.67 -5.67
CA ALA A 61 4.17 -4.16 -5.52
C ALA A 61 4.70 -4.24 -4.08
N SER A 62 3.83 -4.21 -3.07
CA SER A 62 4.22 -4.34 -1.65
C SER A 62 4.58 -5.77 -1.25
N GLY A 63 4.37 -6.75 -2.14
CA GLY A 63 4.67 -8.16 -1.88
C GLY A 63 3.70 -8.81 -0.91
N PHE A 64 2.62 -8.12 -0.52
CA PHE A 64 1.54 -8.75 0.22
C PHE A 64 0.80 -9.70 -0.72
N PRO A 65 0.66 -11.00 -0.35
CA PRO A 65 -0.21 -11.88 -1.10
C PRO A 65 -1.60 -11.28 -1.05
N ILE A 66 -2.20 -11.00 -2.21
CA ILE A 66 -3.62 -10.64 -2.29
C ILE A 66 -4.36 -11.95 -1.94
N PRO A 67 -4.95 -12.07 -0.73
CA PRO A 67 -5.62 -13.29 -0.34
C PRO A 67 -6.84 -13.43 -1.23
N GLN A 68 -7.12 -14.63 -1.74
CA GLN A 68 -8.28 -14.80 -2.65
C GLN A 68 -9.61 -14.71 -1.89
N SER A 69 -9.54 -14.74 -0.54
CA SER A 69 -10.67 -14.59 0.37
C SER A 69 -10.29 -13.74 1.59
N THR A 70 -11.28 -13.00 2.12
CA THR A 70 -11.18 -12.29 3.40
C THR A 70 -10.81 -13.23 4.56
N ASP A 71 -11.27 -14.47 4.54
CA ASP A 71 -10.94 -15.44 5.60
C ASP A 71 -9.45 -15.82 5.59
N GLU A 72 -8.86 -15.95 4.39
CA GLU A 72 -7.42 -16.20 4.24
C GLU A 72 -6.59 -14.99 4.71
N ALA A 73 -7.06 -13.78 4.42
CA ALA A 73 -6.42 -12.54 4.88
C ALA A 73 -6.38 -12.46 6.41
N VAL A 74 -7.50 -12.78 7.06
CA VAL A 74 -7.64 -12.75 8.52
C VAL A 74 -6.78 -13.84 9.16
N ALA A 75 -6.75 -15.05 8.58
CA ALA A 75 -5.92 -16.15 9.08
C ALA A 75 -4.43 -15.78 9.08
N LEU A 76 -3.91 -15.24 7.97
CA LEU A 76 -2.52 -14.79 7.86
C LEU A 76 -2.18 -13.69 8.89
N ALA A 77 -3.07 -12.71 9.06
CA ALA A 77 -2.87 -11.63 10.04
C ALA A 77 -2.85 -12.16 11.49
N CYS A 78 -3.74 -13.10 11.82
CA CYS A 78 -3.78 -13.74 13.14
C CYS A 78 -2.51 -14.55 13.43
N GLU A 79 -1.94 -15.24 12.43
CA GLU A 79 -0.68 -15.97 12.58
C GLU A 79 0.50 -15.03 12.89
N GLU A 80 0.59 -13.89 12.19
CA GLU A 80 1.68 -12.92 12.39
C GLU A 80 1.64 -12.28 13.79
N ILE A 81 0.45 -11.93 14.29
CA ILE A 81 0.25 -11.43 15.66
C ILE A 81 0.70 -12.48 16.69
N THR A 82 0.39 -13.75 16.43
CA THR A 82 0.76 -14.86 17.32
C THR A 82 2.28 -15.05 17.38
N ILE A 83 2.97 -14.99 16.24
CA ILE A 83 4.44 -15.06 16.16
C ILE A 83 5.08 -13.87 16.90
N ALA A 84 4.56 -12.66 16.70
CA ALA A 84 5.04 -11.46 17.37
C ALA A 84 4.86 -11.55 18.90
N ALA A 85 3.74 -12.10 19.38
CA ALA A 85 3.49 -12.32 20.80
C ALA A 85 4.47 -13.33 21.41
N ARG A 86 4.78 -14.43 20.70
CA ARG A 86 5.80 -15.41 21.13
C ARG A 86 7.19 -14.78 21.25
N ARG A 87 7.62 -14.01 20.24
CA ARG A 87 8.91 -13.28 20.26
C ARG A 87 9.04 -12.30 21.44
N ARG A 88 7.95 -11.68 21.88
CA ARG A 88 7.95 -10.80 23.07
C ARG A 88 8.12 -11.58 24.38
N LYS A 89 7.62 -12.82 24.44
CA LYS A 89 7.70 -13.68 25.62
C LYS A 89 9.09 -14.30 25.80
N ASP A 90 9.77 -14.62 24.70
CA ASP A 90 11.13 -15.18 24.69
C ASP A 90 12.24 -14.13 24.86
N ARG A 91 11.91 -12.84 25.00
CA ARG A 91 12.92 -11.80 25.28
C ARG A 91 13.47 -12.02 26.70
N PRO A 92 14.75 -12.39 26.87
CA PRO A 92 15.29 -12.67 28.19
C PRO A 92 15.35 -11.35 29.00
N LYS A 93 15.11 -11.48 30.32
CA LYS A 93 14.85 -10.39 31.28
C LYS A 93 16.13 -9.80 31.88
N ASP A 94 17.24 -9.88 31.17
CA ASP A 94 18.60 -9.68 31.66
C ASP A 94 19.23 -8.43 31.03
N ALA A 95 18.72 -7.24 31.40
CA ALA A 95 19.43 -5.98 31.21
C ALA A 95 18.91 -4.83 32.10
N ARG A 96 18.52 -5.11 33.35
CA ARG A 96 18.34 -4.04 34.36
C ARG A 96 19.14 -4.34 35.63
N GLY A 97 20.41 -3.95 35.54
CA GLY A 97 21.05 -3.10 36.56
C GLY A 97 21.12 -3.67 37.96
N ARG A 98 22.14 -4.51 38.19
CA ARG A 98 22.84 -4.58 39.47
C ARG A 98 23.64 -3.27 39.62
N ILE A 99 23.10 -2.34 40.41
CA ILE A 99 23.79 -1.21 41.04
C ILE A 99 23.28 -1.27 42.48
N GLY A 100 24.07 -1.72 43.46
CA GLY A 100 25.36 -1.16 43.82
C GLY A 100 25.08 -0.21 44.97
#